data_AF-A0A1C7MWV8-F1
#
_entry.id   AF-A0A1C7MWV8-F1
#
_cell.length_a   1.000
_cell.length_b   1.000
_cell.length_c   1.000
_cell.angle_alpha   90.00
_cell.angle_beta   90.00
_cell.angle_gamma   90.00
#
_symmetry.space_group_name_H-M   'P 1'
#
loop_
_entity.id
_entity.type
_entity.pdbx_description
1 polymer ?
#
loop_
_entity_poly.entity_id
_entity_poly.type
_entity_poly.pdbx_seq_one_letter_code
_entity_poly.pdbx_strand_id
1 'polypeptide(L)'
;MGDFNYSYLRLNIGTATSLEWVSTLDMHCFNALQAFDLHNPPTFRRNDTITSTIDYIFVSHSLQNVLTDATLQLINPRWSDHSLLSVQLAMSTAPTEPGLWRANPKLLGIPEYQRRLIDAIPSILDDATIRCTTPQDKWDFFKRALKRVTKNFGVNRANCRRNCLRDPQSRRN
;
A
#
# COMPACT_ATOMS: atom_id res chain seq x y z
N MET A 1 -17.97 10.65 9.73
CA MET A 1 -16.53 10.68 9.44
C MET A 1 -16.19 12.12 9.12
N GLY A 2 -15.41 12.74 10.01
CA GLY A 2 -15.18 14.18 10.02
C GLY A 2 -14.34 14.64 8.84
N ASP A 3 -14.52 15.90 8.50
CA ASP A 3 -13.64 16.62 7.59
C ASP A 3 -12.22 16.65 8.18
N PHE A 4 -11.24 16.07 7.46
CA PHE A 4 -9.83 16.04 7.88
C PHE A 4 -9.08 17.34 7.52
N ASN A 5 -9.79 18.38 7.07
CA ASN A 5 -9.24 19.70 6.76
C ASN A 5 -8.94 20.54 8.02
N TYR A 6 -8.20 19.99 8.98
CA TYR A 6 -7.77 20.72 10.17
C TYR A 6 -6.25 20.74 10.30
N SER A 7 -5.74 21.84 10.82
CA SER A 7 -4.31 21.98 11.05
C SER A 7 -3.94 21.40 12.41
N TYR A 8 -3.00 20.47 12.40
CA TYR A 8 -2.43 19.87 13.61
C TYR A 8 -1.65 20.87 14.48
N LEU A 9 -1.28 22.02 13.91
CA LEU A 9 -0.55 23.07 14.59
C LEU A 9 -1.47 24.02 15.38
N ARG A 10 -2.80 23.89 15.27
CA ARG A 10 -3.75 24.78 15.95
C ARG A 10 -3.96 24.37 17.41
N LEU A 11 -3.96 25.36 18.30
CA LEU A 11 -4.19 25.20 19.75
C LEU A 11 -5.53 24.52 20.10
N ASN A 12 -6.57 24.69 19.28
CA ASN A 12 -7.93 24.17 19.55
C ASN A 12 -8.27 22.90 18.75
N ILE A 13 -7.32 21.97 18.60
CA ILE A 13 -7.50 20.75 17.80
C ILE A 13 -8.69 19.89 18.25
N GLY A 14 -8.97 19.85 19.56
CA GLY A 14 -10.09 19.10 20.14
C GLY A 14 -11.48 19.62 19.76
N THR A 15 -11.57 20.81 19.16
CA THR A 15 -12.82 21.33 18.58
C THR A 15 -13.03 20.91 17.13
N ALA A 16 -11.94 20.55 16.44
CA ALA A 16 -11.94 20.18 15.02
C ALA A 16 -11.94 18.66 14.81
N THR A 17 -11.42 17.90 15.78
CA THR A 17 -11.34 16.43 15.72
C THR A 17 -11.41 15.80 17.12
N SER A 18 -11.50 14.47 17.17
CA SER A 18 -11.50 13.72 18.43
C SER A 18 -10.12 13.73 19.09
N LEU A 19 -10.06 14.04 20.38
CA LEU A 19 -8.83 13.95 21.18
C LEU A 19 -8.30 12.51 21.27
N GLU A 20 -9.19 11.52 21.26
CA GLU A 20 -8.81 10.10 21.23
C GLU A 20 -8.06 9.76 19.93
N TRP A 21 -8.53 10.29 18.80
CA TRP A 21 -7.85 10.13 17.52
C TRP A 21 -6.48 10.81 17.51
N VAL A 22 -6.39 12.04 18.02
CA VAL A 22 -5.11 12.77 18.12
C VAL A 22 -4.13 11.99 18.99
N SER A 23 -4.56 11.52 20.16
CA SER A 23 -3.74 10.71 21.06
C SER A 23 -3.31 9.39 20.43
N THR A 24 -4.18 8.75 19.64
CA THR A 24 -3.86 7.52 18.91
C THR A 24 -2.77 7.77 17.87
N LEU A 25 -2.87 8.87 17.12
CA LEU A 25 -1.84 9.26 16.16
C LEU A 25 -0.52 9.58 16.86
N ASP A 26 -0.54 10.38 17.93
CA ASP A 26 0.68 10.74 18.66
C ASP A 26 1.36 9.52 19.32
N MET A 27 0.59 8.50 19.71
CA MET A 27 1.11 7.31 20.36
C MET A 27 1.68 6.27 19.38
N HIS A 28 1.15 6.20 18.15
CA HIS A 28 1.48 5.13 17.20
C HIS A 28 2.15 5.62 15.92
N CYS A 29 2.08 6.91 15.63
CA CYS A 29 2.53 7.49 14.40
C CYS A 29 3.41 8.72 14.62
N PHE A 30 4.23 8.99 13.64
CA PHE A 30 5.15 10.10 13.58
C PHE A 30 4.88 10.88 12.30
N ASN A 31 4.80 12.22 12.39
CA ASN A 31 4.69 13.06 11.21
C ASN A 31 6.00 13.02 10.41
N ALA A 32 6.02 12.37 9.26
CA ALA A 32 7.21 12.18 8.46
C ALA A 32 7.85 13.51 8.01
N LEU A 33 7.05 14.55 7.82
CA LEU A 33 7.56 15.89 7.48
C LEU A 33 8.35 16.53 8.62
N GLN A 34 8.08 16.14 9.87
CA GLN A 34 8.79 16.66 11.05
C GLN A 34 10.25 16.22 11.07
N ALA A 35 10.58 15.05 10.53
CA ALA A 35 11.97 14.58 10.46
C ALA A 35 12.87 15.44 9.55
N PHE A 36 12.28 16.25 8.67
CA PHE A 36 13.00 17.08 7.69
C PHE A 36 12.63 18.56 7.79
N ASP A 37 12.07 18.99 8.93
CA ASP A 37 11.66 20.39 9.18
C ASP A 37 10.61 20.94 8.18
N LEU A 38 9.86 20.06 7.53
CA LEU A 38 8.82 20.40 6.54
C LEU A 38 7.39 20.40 7.13
N HIS A 39 7.25 20.37 8.46
CA HIS A 39 5.94 20.28 9.13
C HIS A 39 5.21 21.63 9.27
N ASN A 40 5.93 22.75 9.14
CA ASN A 40 5.39 24.11 9.27
C ASN A 40 4.99 24.80 7.95
N PRO A 41 5.67 24.56 6.80
CA PRO A 41 5.27 25.16 5.54
C PRO A 41 3.81 24.87 5.17
N PRO A 42 3.12 25.79 4.48
CA PRO A 42 1.74 25.58 4.09
C PRO A 42 1.63 24.51 3.00
N THR A 43 0.63 23.65 3.16
CA THR A 43 0.29 22.61 2.18
C THR A 43 -0.92 22.97 1.36
N PHE A 44 -1.71 23.95 1.80
CA PHE A 44 -2.91 24.43 1.14
C PHE A 44 -2.89 25.95 1.03
N ARG A 45 -3.39 26.45 -0.09
CA ARG A 45 -3.43 27.88 -0.41
C ARG A 45 -4.74 28.25 -1.10
N ARG A 46 -5.66 28.86 -0.34
CA ARG A 46 -6.94 29.33 -0.89
C ARG A 46 -6.76 30.48 -1.89
N ASN A 47 -5.79 31.36 -1.62
CA ASN A 47 -5.38 32.48 -2.46
C ASN A 47 -3.94 32.88 -2.09
N ASP A 48 -3.37 33.91 -2.73
CA ASP A 48 -1.96 34.29 -2.49
C ASP A 48 -1.65 34.77 -1.06
N THR A 49 -2.65 35.02 -0.22
CA THR A 49 -2.48 35.54 1.15
C THR A 49 -2.96 34.60 2.26
N ILE A 50 -3.86 33.66 1.94
CA ILE A 50 -4.47 32.73 2.89
C ILE A 50 -3.93 31.32 2.62
N THR A 51 -3.03 30.90 3.51
CA THR A 51 -2.37 29.59 3.46
C THR A 51 -2.60 28.82 4.75
N SER A 52 -2.64 27.49 4.68
CA SER A 52 -2.70 26.62 5.85
C SER A 52 -1.95 25.31 5.63
N THR A 53 -1.55 24.65 6.72
CA THR A 53 -1.00 23.30 6.73
C THR A 53 -2.10 22.35 7.18
N ILE A 54 -2.65 21.57 6.26
CA ILE A 54 -3.76 20.63 6.50
C ILE A 54 -3.47 19.23 5.93
N ASP A 55 -2.40 19.08 5.15
CA ASP A 55 -1.98 17.81 4.58
C ASP A 55 -0.79 17.28 5.37
N TYR A 56 -0.85 16.02 5.79
CA TYR A 56 0.17 15.40 6.63
C TYR A 56 0.43 13.98 6.15
N ILE A 57 1.68 13.53 6.23
CA ILE A 57 2.05 12.14 6.01
C ILE A 57 2.53 11.58 7.35
N PHE A 58 1.72 10.74 7.97
CA PHE A 58 2.08 10.02 9.18
C PHE A 58 2.63 8.64 8.84
N VAL A 59 3.71 8.25 9.49
CA VAL A 59 4.31 6.91 9.40
C VAL A 59 4.31 6.27 10.78
N SER A 60 4.23 4.94 10.86
CA SER A 60 4.42 4.23 12.13
C SER A 60 5.79 4.56 12.73
N HIS A 61 5.90 4.65 14.05
CA HIS A 61 7.20 4.82 14.72
C HIS A 61 8.24 3.76 14.30
N SER A 62 7.79 2.54 14.01
CA SER A 62 8.68 1.46 13.52
C SER A 62 9.32 1.77 12.16
N LEU A 63 8.73 2.65 11.36
CA LEU A 63 9.21 3.05 10.04
C LEU A 63 10.02 4.34 10.07
N GLN A 64 10.11 5.02 11.21
CA GLN A 64 10.85 6.27 11.34
C GLN A 64 12.33 6.11 11.00
N ASN A 65 12.94 5.00 11.40
CA ASN A 65 14.37 4.72 11.16
C ASN A 65 14.70 4.44 9.69
N VAL A 66 13.70 4.09 8.87
CA VAL A 66 13.87 3.83 7.43
C VAL A 66 13.41 5.01 6.59
N LEU A 67 12.94 6.09 7.19
CA LEU A 67 12.58 7.31 6.48
C LEU A 67 13.86 8.04 6.05
N THR A 68 14.05 8.23 4.76
CA THR A 68 15.31 8.77 4.20
C THR A 68 15.18 10.17 3.63
N ASP A 69 13.99 10.53 3.16
CA ASP A 69 13.76 11.85 2.57
C ASP A 69 12.28 12.25 2.68
N ALA A 70 12.02 13.55 2.64
CA ALA A 70 10.70 14.10 2.46
C ALA A 70 10.76 15.38 1.63
N THR A 71 9.77 15.58 0.77
CA THR A 71 9.67 16.76 -0.08
C THR A 71 8.29 17.38 0.00
N LEU A 72 8.26 18.70 -0.07
CA LEU A 72 7.06 19.51 -0.18
C LEU A 72 7.25 20.43 -1.39
N GLN A 73 6.47 20.20 -2.44
CA GLN A 73 6.58 20.90 -3.69
C GLN A 73 5.31 21.71 -3.96
N LEU A 74 5.46 23.03 -4.09
CA LEU A 74 4.40 23.86 -4.61
C LEU A 74 4.21 23.57 -6.10
N ILE A 75 3.02 23.11 -6.47
CA ILE A 75 2.66 22.89 -7.88
C ILE A 75 1.92 24.10 -8.44
N ASN A 76 1.71 24.12 -9.76
CA ASN A 76 1.07 25.25 -10.42
C ASN A 76 -0.29 25.55 -9.78
N PRO A 77 -0.51 26.78 -9.24
CA PRO A 77 -1.77 27.13 -8.58
C PRO A 77 -3.00 27.05 -9.48
N ARG A 78 -2.82 27.03 -10.81
CA ARG A 78 -3.90 26.82 -11.77
C ARG A 78 -4.37 25.35 -11.83
N TRP A 79 -3.58 24.42 -11.31
CA TRP A 79 -3.88 22.99 -11.31
C TRP A 79 -4.38 22.51 -9.95
N SER A 80 -3.84 23.05 -8.86
CA SER A 80 -4.22 22.70 -7.50
C SER A 80 -3.89 23.84 -6.54
N ASP A 81 -4.72 24.03 -5.53
CA ASP A 81 -4.47 24.85 -4.35
C ASP A 81 -3.67 24.10 -3.26
N HIS A 82 -3.38 22.82 -3.47
CA HIS A 82 -2.52 22.01 -2.60
C HIS A 82 -1.09 21.84 -3.14
N SER A 83 -0.12 21.81 -2.21
CA SER A 83 1.26 21.38 -2.43
C SER A 83 1.33 19.85 -2.54
N LEU A 84 2.26 19.35 -3.33
CA LEU A 84 2.57 17.92 -3.43
C LEU A 84 3.52 17.53 -2.30
N LEU A 85 3.11 16.58 -1.48
CA LEU A 85 3.91 16.01 -0.39
C LEU A 85 4.42 14.63 -0.81
N SER A 86 5.70 14.35 -0.60
CA SER A 86 6.27 13.02 -0.84
C SER A 86 7.21 12.63 0.29
N VAL A 87 7.27 11.34 0.61
CA VAL A 87 8.23 10.77 1.56
C VAL A 87 8.90 9.56 0.95
N GLN A 88 10.17 9.34 1.27
CA GLN A 88 10.92 8.18 0.82
C GLN A 88 11.30 7.32 2.01
N LEU A 89 11.08 6.02 1.87
CA LEU A 89 11.37 5.01 2.87
C LEU A 89 12.37 4.01 2.27
N ALA A 90 13.57 3.93 2.83
CA ALA A 90 14.54 2.87 2.54
C ALA A 90 14.13 1.57 3.24
N MET A 91 13.07 0.96 2.74
CA MET A 91 12.67 -0.36 3.16
C MET A 91 13.79 -1.33 2.77
N SER A 92 14.39 -1.99 3.77
CA SER A 92 15.28 -3.10 3.46
C SER A 92 14.48 -4.12 2.64
N THR A 93 15.00 -4.50 1.48
CA THR A 93 14.49 -5.69 0.83
C THR A 93 14.87 -6.81 1.77
N ALA A 94 13.92 -7.23 2.62
CA ALA A 94 14.13 -8.39 3.47
C ALA A 94 14.73 -9.48 2.57
N PRO A 95 15.90 -10.06 2.92
CA PRO A 95 16.44 -11.16 2.17
C PRO A 95 15.31 -12.15 1.97
N THR A 96 15.23 -12.73 0.77
CA THR A 96 14.21 -13.74 0.51
C THR A 96 14.62 -14.97 1.29
N GLU A 97 14.32 -14.98 2.58
CA GLU A 97 14.64 -16.09 3.44
C GLU A 97 13.88 -17.30 2.92
N PRO A 98 14.49 -18.50 2.95
CA PRO A 98 13.82 -19.73 2.61
C PRO A 98 12.50 -19.84 3.41
N GLY A 99 11.37 -19.74 2.71
CA GLY A 99 10.03 -19.81 3.32
C GLY A 99 9.10 -18.65 2.97
N LEU A 100 9.63 -17.47 2.61
CA LEU A 100 8.79 -16.36 2.15
C LEU A 100 8.31 -16.60 0.71
N TRP A 101 7.00 -16.72 0.53
CA TRP A 101 6.42 -16.86 -0.80
C TRP A 101 6.10 -15.49 -1.40
N ARG A 102 6.56 -15.26 -2.63
CA ARG A 102 6.17 -14.12 -3.47
C ARG A 102 5.51 -14.65 -4.75
N ALA A 103 4.43 -14.00 -5.19
CA ALA A 103 3.86 -14.27 -6.49
C ALA A 103 4.84 -13.79 -7.57
N ASN A 104 5.01 -14.57 -8.65
CA ASN A 104 5.84 -14.13 -9.78
C ASN A 104 5.08 -13.06 -10.56
N PRO A 105 5.54 -11.79 -10.60
CA PRO A 105 4.81 -10.70 -11.25
C PRO A 105 4.61 -10.93 -12.75
N LYS A 106 5.48 -11.73 -13.39
CA LYS A 106 5.36 -12.07 -14.81
C LYS A 106 4.08 -12.83 -15.13
N LEU A 107 3.46 -13.49 -14.13
CA LEU A 107 2.17 -14.15 -14.34
C LEU A 107 1.05 -13.14 -14.62
N LEU A 108 1.13 -11.93 -14.06
CA LEU A 108 0.12 -10.88 -14.27
C LEU A 108 0.03 -10.41 -15.72
N GLY A 109 1.09 -10.59 -16.52
CA GLY A 109 1.06 -10.31 -17.96
C GLY A 109 0.37 -11.39 -18.81
N ILE A 110 -0.13 -12.47 -18.20
CA ILE A 110 -0.73 -13.60 -18.90
C ILE A 110 -2.26 -13.48 -18.83
N PRO A 111 -2.98 -13.29 -19.95
CA PRO A 111 -4.44 -13.12 -19.95
C PRO A 111 -5.19 -14.28 -19.30
N GLU A 112 -4.74 -15.52 -19.48
CA GLU A 112 -5.37 -16.69 -18.86
C GLU A 112 -5.22 -16.69 -17.34
N TYR A 113 -4.12 -16.15 -16.82
CA TYR A 113 -3.93 -16.00 -15.39
C TYR A 113 -4.85 -14.91 -14.83
N GLN A 114 -4.95 -13.77 -15.51
CA GLN A 114 -5.85 -12.68 -15.14
C GLN A 114 -7.30 -13.16 -15.07
N ARG A 115 -7.78 -13.87 -16.10
CA ARG A 115 -9.13 -14.45 -16.09
C ARG A 115 -9.33 -15.41 -14.94
N ARG A 116 -8.36 -16.29 -14.68
CA ARG A 116 -8.44 -17.22 -13.55
C ARG A 116 -8.47 -16.53 -12.19
N LEU A 117 -7.84 -15.36 -12.05
CA LEU A 117 -7.95 -14.55 -10.84
C LEU A 117 -9.33 -13.91 -10.72
N ILE A 118 -9.85 -13.33 -11.81
CA ILE A 118 -11.18 -12.72 -11.85
C ILE A 118 -12.26 -13.74 -11.45
N ASP A 119 -12.15 -14.97 -11.95
CA ASP A 119 -13.11 -16.03 -11.65
C ASP A 119 -12.98 -16.55 -10.20
N ALA A 120 -11.75 -16.61 -9.66
CA ALA A 120 -11.49 -17.20 -8.35
C ALA A 120 -11.70 -16.24 -7.18
N ILE A 121 -11.43 -14.94 -7.36
CA ILE A 121 -11.48 -13.94 -6.27
C ILE A 121 -12.86 -13.88 -5.60
N PRO A 122 -14.00 -13.79 -6.32
CA PRO A 122 -15.32 -13.74 -5.70
C PRO A 122 -15.59 -14.96 -4.81
N SER A 123 -15.33 -16.16 -5.34
CA SER A 123 -15.52 -17.41 -4.58
C SER A 123 -14.65 -17.48 -3.32
N ILE A 124 -13.41 -16.98 -3.37
CA ILE A 124 -12.52 -16.95 -2.20
C ILE A 124 -13.04 -15.96 -1.15
N LEU A 125 -13.57 -14.80 -1.57
CA LEU A 125 -14.12 -13.79 -0.67
C LEU A 125 -15.40 -14.27 0.01
N ASP A 126 -16.26 -14.98 -0.73
CA ASP A 126 -17.46 -15.60 -0.16
C ASP A 126 -17.09 -16.66 0.87
N ASP A 127 -16.14 -17.55 0.54
CA ASP A 127 -15.60 -18.55 1.46
C ASP A 127 -14.99 -17.91 2.72
N ALA A 128 -14.24 -16.82 2.56
CA ALA A 128 -13.64 -16.11 3.69
C ALA A 128 -14.73 -15.53 4.61
N THR A 129 -15.80 -15.00 4.03
CA THR A 129 -16.91 -14.40 4.77
C THR A 129 -17.71 -15.43 5.56
N ILE A 130 -17.88 -16.64 5.01
CA ILE A 130 -18.57 -17.75 5.66
C ILE A 130 -17.71 -18.38 6.77
N ARG A 131 -16.40 -18.55 6.52
CA ARG A 131 -15.51 -19.34 7.38
C ARG A 131 -14.80 -18.55 8.47
N CYS A 132 -14.68 -17.23 8.32
CA CYS A 132 -13.91 -16.38 9.22
C CYS A 132 -14.76 -15.24 9.78
N THR A 133 -14.61 -14.98 11.07
CA THR A 133 -15.37 -13.94 11.79
C THR A 133 -14.62 -12.61 11.82
N THR A 134 -13.32 -12.64 12.13
CA THR A 134 -12.52 -11.42 12.25
C THR A 134 -12.03 -10.92 10.87
N PRO A 135 -11.87 -9.59 10.69
CA PRO A 135 -11.29 -9.04 9.46
C PRO A 135 -9.88 -9.58 9.17
N GLN A 136 -9.08 -9.80 10.22
CA GLN A 136 -7.72 -10.34 10.09
C GLN A 136 -7.73 -11.78 9.55
N ASP A 137 -8.60 -12.63 10.11
CA ASP A 137 -8.71 -14.02 9.67
C ASP A 137 -9.23 -14.13 8.23
N LYS A 138 -10.19 -13.27 7.86
CA LYS A 138 -10.68 -13.16 6.48
C LYS A 138 -9.54 -12.82 5.52
N TRP A 139 -8.71 -11.85 5.88
CA TRP A 139 -7.56 -11.44 5.07
C TRP A 139 -6.51 -12.55 4.96
N ASP A 140 -6.20 -13.23 6.06
CA ASP A 140 -5.25 -14.33 6.07
C ASP A 140 -5.74 -15.54 5.27
N PHE A 141 -7.05 -15.85 5.35
CA PHE A 141 -7.67 -16.88 4.51
C PHE A 141 -7.56 -16.51 3.03
N PHE A 142 -7.94 -15.29 2.67
CA PHE A 142 -7.87 -14.80 1.29
C PHE A 142 -6.45 -14.92 0.73
N LYS A 143 -5.44 -14.43 1.47
CA LYS A 143 -4.02 -14.52 1.07
C LYS A 143 -3.58 -15.97 0.84
N ARG A 144 -3.97 -16.90 1.73
CA ARG A 144 -3.63 -18.34 1.60
C ARG A 144 -4.29 -18.97 0.37
N ALA A 145 -5.58 -18.70 0.15
CA ALA A 145 -6.32 -19.24 -0.99
C ALA A 145 -5.79 -18.70 -2.33
N LEU A 146 -5.55 -17.39 -2.42
CA LEU A 146 -4.99 -16.74 -3.60
C LEU A 146 -3.58 -17.27 -3.93
N LYS A 147 -2.75 -17.49 -2.90
CA LYS A 147 -1.44 -18.14 -3.03
C LYS A 147 -1.56 -19.53 -3.64
N ARG A 148 -2.56 -20.33 -3.23
CA ARG A 148 -2.81 -21.66 -3.79
C ARG A 148 -3.19 -21.60 -5.27
N VAL A 149 -4.12 -20.72 -5.65
CA VAL A 149 -4.51 -20.49 -7.05
C VAL A 149 -3.30 -20.14 -7.91
N THR A 150 -2.49 -19.20 -7.42
CA THR A 150 -1.29 -18.72 -8.12
C THR A 150 -0.24 -19.82 -8.28
N LYS A 151 0.04 -20.58 -7.23
CA LYS A 151 0.97 -21.72 -7.28
C LYS A 151 0.50 -22.77 -8.28
N ASN A 152 -0.77 -23.15 -8.22
CA ASN A 152 -1.34 -24.16 -9.12
C ASN A 152 -1.25 -23.72 -10.59
N PHE A 153 -1.54 -22.45 -10.89
CA PHE A 153 -1.38 -21.92 -12.24
C PHE A 153 0.09 -21.98 -12.71
N GLY A 154 1.03 -21.53 -11.87
CA GLY A 154 2.45 -21.53 -12.19
C GLY A 154 3.01 -22.93 -12.44
N VAL A 155 2.66 -23.90 -11.57
CA VAL A 155 3.08 -25.31 -11.71
C VAL A 155 2.51 -25.94 -12.97
N ASN A 156 1.21 -25.77 -13.24
CA ASN A 156 0.57 -26.32 -14.43
C ASN A 156 1.22 -25.79 -15.70
N ARG A 157 1.49 -24.48 -15.77
CA ARG A 157 2.16 -23.88 -16.93
C ARG A 157 3.59 -24.38 -17.10
N ALA A 158 4.35 -24.53 -16.02
CA ALA A 158 5.70 -25.08 -16.08
C ALA A 158 5.70 -26.52 -16.61
N ASN A 159 4.74 -27.33 -16.17
CA ASN A 159 4.55 -28.70 -16.64
C ASN A 159 4.12 -28.74 -18.11
N CYS A 160 3.13 -27.94 -18.52
CA CYS A 160 2.74 -27.84 -19.93
C CYS A 160 3.92 -27.44 -20.82
N ARG A 161 4.70 -26.43 -20.41
CA ARG A 161 5.89 -26.01 -21.16
C ARG A 161 6.93 -27.12 -21.28
N ARG A 162 7.20 -27.84 -20.18
CA ARG A 162 8.15 -28.97 -20.19
C ARG A 162 7.67 -30.09 -21.13
N ASN A 163 6.38 -30.40 -21.12
CA ASN A 163 5.81 -31.42 -22.00
C ASN A 163 5.83 -30.99 -23.47
N CYS A 164 5.43 -29.75 -23.78
CA CYS A 164 5.49 -29.21 -25.14
C CYS A 164 6.92 -29.09 -25.69
N LEU A 165 7.95 -29.00 -24.84
CA LEU A 165 9.35 -28.99 -25.27
C LEU A 165 9.94 -30.40 -25.46
N ARG A 166 9.36 -31.44 -24.86
CA ARG A 166 9.79 -32.83 -25.06
C ARG A 166 9.50 -33.32 -26.48
N ASP A 167 8.35 -32.96 -27.05
CA ASP A 167 7.94 -33.36 -28.40
C ASP A 167 8.90 -32.87 -29.53
N PRO A 168 9.34 -31.59 -29.54
CA PRO A 168 10.31 -31.15 -30.54
C PRO A 168 11.74 -31.65 -30.26
N GLN A 169 12.08 -32.00 -29.01
CA GLN A 169 13.39 -32.57 -28.68
C GLN A 169 13.49 -34.06 -29.03
N SER A 170 12.39 -34.82 -28.89
CA SER A 170 12.35 -36.23 -29.30
C SER A 170 12.39 -36.43 -30.81
N ARG A 171 11.96 -35.42 -31.60
CA ARG A 171 12.06 -35.42 -33.07
C ARG A 171 13.44 -35.05 -33.61
N ARG A 172 14.39 -34.69 -32.74
CA ARG A 172 15.77 -34.32 -33.11
C ARG A 172 16.79 -35.45 -32.88
N ASN A 173 16.38 -36.51 -32.17
CA ASN A 173 17.13 -37.75 -31.99
C ASN A 173 16.49 -38.86 -32.82
#